data_AF-A0A5E3WJN5-F1
#
_entry.id   AF-A0A5E3WJN5-F1
#
_cell.length_a   1.000
_cell.length_b   1.000
_cell.length_c   1.000
_cell.angle_alpha   90.00
_cell.angle_beta   90.00
_cell.angle_gamma   90.00
#
_symmetry.space_group_name_H-M   'P 1'
#
loop_
_entity.id
_entity.type
_entity.pdbx_description
1 polymer ?
#
loop_
_entity_poly.entity_id
_entity_poly.type
_entity_poly.pdbx_seq_one_letter_code
_entity_poly.pdbx_strand_id
1 'polypeptide(L)'
;MNNDPEQYTKDALSSLASTVTDKAPYFGSLPLHVDTFKIYFDDKNGQAQAVNTANATIEQLNALAAACSIAPFGRGAEAVVDDSYRKAGKLDLPHFAIPFEPEATALVAGIKDSVLEGKAAKRPVRFELYKLNVYGEGGFFKSHKDTPRGAAMFGSLVLVYPTTHTGGALVFRHHGHEWVFDSAAAVHQDGAPAFGYAAFYSDVEHEVLPVTSGYRVTVTYNLYFDDAEDGAEAAVAPPPATATAFATHLQGLLDDPQFLPEGGYLGFGLRHSYPIQFTEDMSPMRRGVQHLLDVLKGADAIVLRAAREAGLPAQLHIAYDTKIYVGGYRGDREITALTTQVMGGDYTEYQLWQHLRAAYGAAFLWPKGHKKYQAEREVHWVTPRTGGSQFTSVMLTYGNDPSLDYHYAELCLLLAVGPAGDRTGKENLTVARGDEYHDWDDRDYRSDPDDYAWPAEDKKEEKNGAKNDDGSDSDPFA
;
A
#
# COMPACT_ATOMS: atom_id res chain seq x y z
N MET A 1 -39.27 10.94 10.74
CA MET A 1 -37.97 11.33 11.33
C MET A 1 -37.23 12.07 10.23
N ASN A 2 -36.97 13.37 10.41
CA ASN A 2 -36.15 14.15 9.47
C ASN A 2 -34.70 13.68 9.64
N ASN A 3 -34.26 12.71 8.84
CA ASN A 3 -32.84 12.44 8.73
C ASN A 3 -32.24 13.53 7.85
N ASP A 4 -31.26 14.24 8.39
CA ASP A 4 -30.40 15.16 7.64
C ASP A 4 -29.79 14.39 6.44
N PRO A 5 -30.01 14.84 5.18
CA PRO A 5 -29.48 14.17 3.99
C PRO A 5 -27.96 13.97 4.02
N GLU A 6 -27.22 14.88 4.67
CA GLU A 6 -25.76 14.75 4.83
C GLU A 6 -25.42 13.61 5.78
N GLN A 7 -26.16 13.50 6.90
CA GLN A 7 -25.98 12.43 7.87
C GLN A 7 -26.35 11.06 7.28
N TYR A 8 -27.45 10.97 6.52
CA TYR A 8 -27.81 9.75 5.82
C TYR A 8 -26.69 9.29 4.87
N THR A 9 -26.17 10.21 4.05
CA THR A 9 -25.09 9.89 3.11
C THR A 9 -23.85 9.42 3.84
N LYS A 10 -23.48 10.06 4.96
CA LYS A 10 -22.34 9.65 5.78
C LYS A 10 -22.50 8.25 6.37
N ASP A 11 -23.68 7.92 6.87
CA ASP A 11 -23.97 6.60 7.44
C ASP A 11 -23.95 5.52 6.35
N ALA A 12 -24.51 5.81 5.17
CA ALA A 12 -24.46 4.93 4.00
C ALA A 12 -23.02 4.65 3.55
N LEU A 13 -22.17 5.70 3.46
CA LEU A 13 -20.76 5.54 3.11
C LEU A 13 -20.01 4.70 4.15
N SER A 14 -20.25 4.94 5.44
CA SER A 14 -19.62 4.17 6.51
C SER A 14 -20.05 2.70 6.48
N SER A 15 -21.31 2.44 6.18
CA SER A 15 -21.84 1.09 6.01
C SER A 15 -21.18 0.38 4.82
N LEU A 16 -21.07 1.05 3.67
CA LEU A 16 -20.36 0.52 2.51
C LEU A 16 -18.89 0.25 2.80
N ALA A 17 -18.21 1.18 3.47
CA ALA A 17 -16.80 1.04 3.86
C ALA A 17 -16.54 -0.20 4.71
N SER A 18 -17.48 -0.57 5.60
CA SER A 18 -17.35 -1.75 6.46
C SER A 18 -17.30 -3.08 5.69
N THR A 19 -17.75 -3.08 4.43
CA THR A 19 -17.71 -4.26 3.55
C THR A 19 -16.40 -4.39 2.77
N VAL A 20 -15.53 -3.37 2.83
CA VAL A 20 -14.19 -3.37 2.24
C VAL A 20 -13.20 -3.94 3.27
N THR A 21 -13.00 -5.25 3.24
CA THR A 21 -12.18 -5.97 4.23
C THR A 21 -10.84 -6.41 3.67
N ASP A 22 -9.76 -6.24 4.44
CA ASP A 22 -8.46 -6.83 4.11
C ASP A 22 -8.44 -8.32 4.47
N LYS A 23 -7.78 -9.12 3.63
CA LYS A 23 -7.54 -10.54 3.90
C LYS A 23 -6.20 -10.73 4.61
N ALA A 24 -6.16 -11.74 5.47
CA ALA A 24 -4.90 -12.21 6.03
C ALA A 24 -4.01 -12.80 4.91
N PRO A 25 -2.68 -12.71 5.06
CA PRO A 25 -1.75 -13.50 4.27
C PRO A 25 -2.11 -14.99 4.27
N TYR A 26 -1.81 -15.69 3.17
CA TYR A 26 -2.04 -17.13 3.07
C TYR A 26 -0.87 -17.90 3.65
N PHE A 27 -0.99 -18.37 4.89
CA PHE A 27 0.05 -19.15 5.55
C PHE A 27 -0.48 -20.42 6.20
N GLY A 28 0.41 -21.40 6.38
CA GLY A 28 0.08 -22.68 6.97
C GLY A 28 1.21 -23.70 6.84
N SER A 29 0.84 -24.97 6.88
CA SER A 29 1.74 -26.12 6.77
C SER A 29 1.45 -26.92 5.50
N LEU A 30 2.50 -27.33 4.81
CA LEU A 30 2.44 -28.18 3.62
C LEU A 30 3.29 -29.44 3.84
N PRO A 31 2.69 -30.54 4.33
CA PRO A 31 3.37 -31.81 4.52
C PRO A 31 3.74 -32.43 3.17
N LEU A 32 5.00 -32.88 3.02
CA LEU A 32 5.51 -33.47 1.78
C LEU A 32 6.45 -34.64 2.10
N HIS A 33 6.84 -35.38 1.06
CA HIS A 33 7.85 -36.43 1.20
C HIS A 33 9.20 -35.85 1.62
N VAL A 34 9.95 -36.59 2.44
CA VAL A 34 11.20 -36.11 3.05
C VAL A 34 12.26 -35.67 2.03
N ASP A 35 12.24 -36.23 0.83
CA ASP A 35 13.20 -35.90 -0.24
C ASP A 35 13.03 -34.48 -0.79
N THR A 36 11.85 -33.88 -0.61
CA THR A 36 11.54 -32.52 -1.06
C THR A 36 12.31 -31.47 -0.26
N PHE A 37 12.71 -31.79 0.98
CA PHE A 37 13.37 -30.85 1.89
C PHE A 37 14.90 -30.78 1.72
N LYS A 38 15.41 -31.26 0.58
CA LYS A 38 16.83 -31.24 0.28
C LYS A 38 17.24 -29.89 -0.31
N ILE A 39 18.36 -29.36 0.16
CA ILE A 39 19.00 -28.15 -0.34
C ILE A 39 20.40 -28.52 -0.81
N TYR A 40 20.72 -28.15 -2.05
CA TYR A 40 22.06 -28.18 -2.61
C TYR A 40 22.64 -26.77 -2.54
N PHE A 41 23.89 -26.62 -2.14
CA PHE A 41 24.53 -25.31 -2.03
C PHE A 41 26.05 -25.39 -2.20
N ASP A 42 26.66 -24.29 -2.61
CA ASP A 42 28.11 -24.15 -2.61
C ASP A 42 28.59 -23.64 -1.25
N ASP A 43 29.64 -24.25 -0.70
CA ASP A 43 30.35 -23.65 0.43
C ASP A 43 31.21 -22.45 -0.02
N LYS A 44 31.85 -21.77 0.95
CA LYS A 44 32.71 -20.60 0.66
C LYS A 44 33.94 -20.91 -0.20
N ASN A 45 34.29 -22.18 -0.38
CA ASN A 45 35.37 -22.62 -1.25
C ASN A 45 34.86 -23.09 -2.63
N GLY A 46 33.56 -22.93 -2.91
CA GLY A 46 32.92 -23.40 -4.14
C GLY A 46 32.77 -24.91 -4.23
N GLN A 47 32.82 -25.63 -3.10
CA GLN A 47 32.55 -27.06 -3.07
C GLN A 47 31.05 -27.31 -2.88
N ALA A 48 30.49 -28.18 -3.70
CA ALA A 48 29.08 -28.56 -3.61
C ALA A 48 28.80 -29.37 -2.34
N GLN A 49 27.80 -28.92 -1.58
CA GLN A 49 27.28 -29.53 -0.36
C GLN A 49 25.79 -29.82 -0.53
N ALA A 50 25.26 -30.71 0.32
CA ALA A 50 23.83 -30.95 0.40
C ALA A 50 23.38 -31.23 1.83
N VAL A 51 22.19 -30.76 2.17
CA VAL A 51 21.53 -31.02 3.45
C VAL A 51 20.06 -31.36 3.21
N ASN A 52 19.55 -32.39 3.88
CA ASN A 52 18.11 -32.62 3.95
C ASN A 52 17.64 -32.07 5.29
N THR A 53 16.85 -30.99 5.27
CA THR A 53 16.55 -30.27 6.52
C THR A 53 15.69 -31.10 7.46
N ALA A 54 14.82 -31.98 6.94
CA ALA A 54 13.91 -32.81 7.73
C ALA A 54 14.62 -33.75 8.71
N ASN A 55 15.91 -34.05 8.48
CA ASN A 55 16.74 -34.87 9.36
C ASN A 55 18.16 -34.31 9.54
N ALA A 56 18.33 -32.99 9.34
CA ALA A 56 19.64 -32.36 9.39
C ALA A 56 20.25 -32.41 10.80
N THR A 57 21.54 -32.71 10.87
CA THR A 57 22.30 -32.52 12.11
C THR A 57 22.67 -31.05 12.31
N ILE A 58 23.03 -30.69 13.54
CA ILE A 58 23.49 -29.33 13.86
C ILE A 58 24.73 -28.97 13.04
N GLU A 59 25.64 -29.93 12.80
CA GLU A 59 26.83 -29.71 11.98
C GLU A 59 26.49 -29.38 10.53
N GLN A 60 25.48 -30.03 9.94
CA GLN A 60 25.02 -29.75 8.59
C GLN A 60 24.35 -28.37 8.49
N LEU A 61 23.55 -27.99 9.48
CA LEU A 61 22.94 -26.67 9.54
C LEU A 61 23.98 -25.57 9.78
N ASN A 62 25.00 -25.84 10.60
CA ASN A 62 26.15 -24.96 10.77
C ASN A 62 26.92 -24.76 9.47
N ALA A 63 27.11 -25.83 8.68
CA ALA A 63 27.77 -25.74 7.38
C ALA A 63 26.96 -24.87 6.39
N LEU A 64 25.64 -25.04 6.35
CA LEU A 64 24.76 -24.19 5.54
C LEU A 64 24.80 -22.72 5.99
N ALA A 65 24.73 -22.46 7.30
CA ALA A 65 24.84 -21.12 7.86
C ALA A 65 26.21 -20.49 7.57
N ALA A 66 27.29 -21.28 7.62
CA ALA A 66 28.65 -20.83 7.35
C ALA A 66 28.89 -20.53 5.86
N ALA A 67 28.17 -21.20 4.95
CA ALA A 67 28.19 -20.90 3.53
C ALA A 67 27.56 -19.54 3.21
N CYS A 68 26.58 -19.11 4.02
CA CYS A 68 25.90 -17.84 3.81
C CYS A 68 26.84 -16.61 3.93
N SER A 69 26.52 -15.60 3.15
CA SER A 69 27.02 -14.23 3.31
C SER A 69 26.11 -13.44 4.26
N ILE A 70 26.60 -12.36 4.87
CA ILE A 70 25.75 -11.46 5.66
C ILE A 70 24.68 -10.88 4.73
N ALA A 71 23.42 -10.98 5.12
CA ALA A 71 22.33 -10.47 4.32
C ALA A 71 22.18 -8.95 4.50
N PRO A 72 22.44 -8.12 3.47
CA PRO A 72 22.15 -6.70 3.54
C PRO A 72 20.63 -6.47 3.47
N PHE A 73 20.20 -5.23 3.68
CA PHE A 73 18.85 -4.77 3.36
C PHE A 73 18.92 -3.47 2.54
N GLY A 74 17.86 -3.16 1.81
CA GLY A 74 17.76 -1.93 1.04
C GLY A 74 17.39 -0.75 1.93
N ARG A 75 18.06 0.39 1.76
CA ARG A 75 17.67 1.70 2.30
C ARG A 75 17.70 2.69 1.14
N GLY A 76 16.58 2.82 0.42
CA GLY A 76 16.56 3.50 -0.88
C GLY A 76 17.44 2.77 -1.91
N ALA A 77 18.43 3.47 -2.47
CA ALA A 77 19.36 2.93 -3.47
C ALA A 77 20.51 2.08 -2.89
N GLU A 78 20.68 2.07 -1.57
CA GLU A 78 21.88 1.51 -0.94
C GLU A 78 21.59 0.15 -0.29
N ALA A 79 22.49 -0.81 -0.51
CA ALA A 79 22.56 -2.02 0.28
C ALA A 79 23.30 -1.72 1.60
N VAL A 80 22.60 -1.83 2.72
CA VAL A 80 23.13 -1.54 4.06
C VAL A 80 23.27 -2.83 4.85
N VAL A 81 24.38 -2.95 5.58
CA VAL A 81 24.60 -3.99 6.59
C VAL A 81 24.51 -3.32 7.96
N ASP A 82 23.47 -3.65 8.71
CA ASP A 82 23.25 -3.20 10.09
C ASP A 82 22.60 -4.34 10.88
N ASP A 83 23.41 -4.97 11.75
CA ASP A 83 23.01 -6.09 12.60
C ASP A 83 21.91 -5.71 13.61
N SER A 84 21.69 -4.42 13.86
CA SER A 84 20.57 -3.93 14.68
C SER A 84 19.24 -3.93 13.93
N TYR A 85 19.27 -4.07 12.60
CA TYR A 85 18.11 -4.07 11.73
C TYR A 85 17.85 -5.43 11.08
N ARG A 86 18.90 -6.13 10.64
CA ARG A 86 18.82 -7.48 10.08
C ARG A 86 20.00 -8.32 10.53
N LYS A 87 19.72 -9.48 11.11
CA LYS A 87 20.72 -10.48 11.47
C LYS A 87 20.35 -11.82 10.84
N ALA A 88 20.82 -12.04 9.63
CA ALA A 88 20.56 -13.25 8.84
C ALA A 88 21.72 -13.53 7.87
N GLY A 89 21.95 -14.81 7.58
CA GLY A 89 22.75 -15.22 6.44
C GLY A 89 21.89 -15.36 5.18
N LYS A 90 22.46 -15.08 4.00
CA LYS A 90 21.82 -15.35 2.71
C LYS A 90 22.71 -16.12 1.72
N LEU A 91 22.04 -16.85 0.83
CA LEU A 91 22.58 -17.36 -0.43
C LEU A 91 21.67 -16.92 -1.57
N ASP A 92 22.28 -16.41 -2.63
CA ASP A 92 21.63 -16.00 -3.86
C ASP A 92 21.90 -17.04 -4.96
N LEU A 93 21.07 -17.09 -6.00
CA LEU A 93 21.34 -17.92 -7.18
C LEU A 93 22.64 -17.44 -7.88
N PRO A 94 23.44 -18.35 -8.48
CA PRO A 94 23.21 -19.79 -8.64
C PRO A 94 23.78 -20.67 -7.51
N HIS A 95 24.15 -20.10 -6.35
CA HIS A 95 24.88 -20.80 -5.29
C HIS A 95 24.06 -21.80 -4.47
N PHE A 96 22.77 -21.95 -4.79
CA PHE A 96 21.93 -22.98 -4.21
C PHE A 96 20.89 -23.47 -5.21
N ALA A 97 20.38 -24.68 -4.98
CA ALA A 97 19.30 -25.28 -5.75
C ALA A 97 18.45 -26.20 -4.85
N ILE A 98 17.20 -26.38 -5.22
CA ILE A 98 16.23 -27.20 -4.48
C ILE A 98 15.41 -28.06 -5.46
N PRO A 99 14.99 -29.27 -5.07
CA PRO A 99 14.21 -30.17 -5.92
C PRO A 99 12.70 -29.91 -5.83
N PHE A 100 12.29 -28.72 -5.38
CA PHE A 100 10.88 -28.38 -5.12
C PHE A 100 10.32 -27.45 -6.19
N GLU A 101 9.17 -27.86 -6.74
CA GLU A 101 8.39 -27.10 -7.70
C GLU A 101 7.03 -26.74 -7.08
N PRO A 102 6.81 -25.47 -6.68
CA PRO A 102 5.56 -25.06 -6.04
C PRO A 102 4.33 -25.26 -6.94
N GLU A 103 4.50 -25.18 -8.26
CA GLU A 103 3.45 -25.33 -9.28
C GLU A 103 2.72 -26.68 -9.20
N ALA A 104 3.41 -27.73 -8.73
CA ALA A 104 2.87 -29.07 -8.62
C ALA A 104 2.08 -29.31 -7.31
N THR A 105 1.78 -28.26 -6.54
CA THR A 105 1.20 -28.38 -5.18
C THR A 105 -0.10 -27.58 -5.02
N ALA A 106 -0.77 -27.80 -3.88
CA ALA A 106 -1.95 -27.03 -3.50
C ALA A 106 -1.66 -25.53 -3.22
N LEU A 107 -0.39 -25.10 -3.19
CA LEU A 107 -0.02 -23.70 -3.01
C LEU A 107 -0.60 -22.81 -4.11
N VAL A 108 -0.63 -23.30 -5.36
CA VAL A 108 -1.16 -22.52 -6.49
C VAL A 108 -2.63 -22.17 -6.27
N ALA A 109 -3.45 -23.18 -5.95
CA ALA A 109 -4.88 -22.99 -5.68
C ALA A 109 -5.08 -22.12 -4.44
N GLY A 110 -4.36 -22.40 -3.35
CA GLY A 110 -4.46 -21.63 -2.11
C GLY A 110 -4.09 -20.16 -2.28
N ILE A 111 -3.05 -19.83 -3.04
CA ILE A 111 -2.67 -18.45 -3.37
C ILE A 111 -3.77 -17.77 -4.19
N LYS A 112 -4.30 -18.46 -5.21
CA LYS A 112 -5.39 -17.94 -6.05
C LYS A 112 -6.66 -17.65 -5.25
N ASP A 113 -7.00 -18.50 -4.28
CA ASP A 113 -8.22 -18.38 -3.49
C ASP A 113 -8.09 -17.41 -2.30
N SER A 114 -6.91 -17.39 -1.67
CA SER A 114 -6.69 -16.70 -0.40
C SER A 114 -5.99 -15.35 -0.55
N VAL A 115 -5.11 -15.19 -1.54
CA VAL A 115 -4.36 -13.94 -1.77
C VAL A 115 -4.99 -13.15 -2.90
N LEU A 116 -5.27 -13.80 -4.03
CA LEU A 116 -5.76 -13.14 -5.23
C LEU A 116 -7.27 -12.96 -5.20
N GLU A 117 -7.72 -11.93 -5.92
CA GLU A 117 -9.13 -11.61 -6.05
C GLU A 117 -9.53 -11.45 -7.51
N GLY A 118 -10.78 -11.78 -7.77
CA GLY A 118 -11.42 -11.44 -9.01
C GLY A 118 -10.76 -11.99 -10.29
N LYS A 119 -10.39 -11.11 -11.24
CA LYS A 119 -9.74 -11.57 -12.50
C LYS A 119 -8.33 -12.08 -12.22
N ALA A 120 -7.65 -11.52 -11.21
CA ALA A 120 -6.30 -11.93 -10.83
C ALA A 120 -6.25 -13.38 -10.36
N ALA A 121 -7.27 -13.85 -9.62
CA ALA A 121 -7.37 -15.25 -9.18
C ALA A 121 -7.36 -16.28 -10.34
N LYS A 122 -7.71 -15.85 -11.56
CA LYS A 122 -7.71 -16.71 -12.75
C LYS A 122 -6.40 -16.65 -13.54
N ARG A 123 -5.57 -15.63 -13.32
CA ARG A 123 -4.32 -15.45 -14.05
C ARG A 123 -3.36 -16.60 -13.73
N PRO A 124 -2.54 -17.04 -14.69
CA PRO A 124 -1.44 -17.95 -14.40
C PRO A 124 -0.45 -17.26 -13.45
N VAL A 125 0.08 -18.02 -12.49
CA VAL A 125 1.05 -17.54 -11.51
C VAL A 125 2.36 -18.25 -11.80
N ARG A 126 3.42 -17.46 -12.06
CA ARG A 126 4.78 -17.95 -12.20
C ARG A 126 5.53 -17.76 -10.89
N PHE A 127 6.24 -18.81 -10.46
CA PHE A 127 7.09 -18.77 -9.28
C PHE A 127 8.55 -18.61 -9.72
N GLU A 128 9.20 -17.57 -9.24
CA GLU A 128 10.62 -17.33 -9.53
C GLU A 128 11.42 -17.55 -8.26
N LEU A 129 12.22 -18.61 -8.24
CA LEU A 129 13.15 -18.88 -7.14
C LEU A 129 14.11 -17.69 -7.00
N TYR A 130 14.23 -17.16 -5.78
CA TYR A 130 14.97 -15.93 -5.55
C TYR A 130 16.14 -16.12 -4.61
N LYS A 131 15.88 -16.44 -3.33
CA LYS A 131 16.96 -16.54 -2.33
C LYS A 131 16.67 -17.51 -1.22
N LEU A 132 17.75 -17.90 -0.54
CA LEU A 132 17.73 -18.66 0.69
C LEU A 132 18.24 -17.78 1.83
N ASN A 133 17.56 -17.80 2.97
CA ASN A 133 18.02 -17.16 4.21
C ASN A 133 18.19 -18.19 5.33
N VAL A 134 19.19 -17.99 6.18
CA VAL A 134 19.42 -18.76 7.40
C VAL A 134 19.49 -17.80 8.59
N TYR A 135 18.62 -18.03 9.58
CA TYR A 135 18.60 -17.30 10.84
C TYR A 135 19.02 -18.26 11.95
N GLY A 136 20.19 -18.05 12.54
CA GLY A 136 20.59 -18.72 13.77
C GLY A 136 20.03 -18.01 15.00
N GLU A 137 20.49 -18.42 16.19
CA GLU A 137 20.08 -17.82 17.47
C GLU A 137 20.31 -16.28 17.50
N GLY A 138 19.28 -15.58 17.96
CA GLY A 138 19.20 -14.12 17.96
C GLY A 138 19.05 -13.49 16.57
N GLY A 139 18.92 -14.29 15.50
CA GLY A 139 18.68 -13.79 14.14
C GLY A 139 17.26 -13.26 13.97
N PHE A 140 17.11 -12.15 13.25
CA PHE A 140 15.83 -11.45 13.03
C PHE A 140 15.89 -10.60 11.75
N PHE A 141 14.74 -10.06 11.34
CA PHE A 141 14.66 -9.00 10.33
C PHE A 141 13.51 -8.06 10.69
N LYS A 142 13.81 -6.78 10.95
CA LYS A 142 12.81 -5.77 11.31
C LYS A 142 11.81 -5.51 10.18
N SER A 143 10.73 -4.82 10.57
CA SER A 143 9.61 -4.41 9.72
C SER A 143 10.07 -3.74 8.42
N HIS A 144 9.70 -4.35 7.28
CA HIS A 144 10.02 -3.89 5.93
C HIS A 144 8.92 -4.29 4.94
N LYS A 145 9.00 -3.77 3.71
CA LYS A 145 8.20 -4.24 2.57
C LYS A 145 9.13 -4.86 1.53
N ASP A 146 8.60 -5.74 0.69
CA ASP A 146 9.39 -6.30 -0.40
C ASP A 146 9.56 -5.27 -1.52
N THR A 147 10.81 -5.14 -1.97
CA THR A 147 11.20 -4.28 -3.08
C THR A 147 10.64 -4.87 -4.39
N PRO A 148 9.81 -4.13 -5.16
CA PRO A 148 9.32 -4.61 -6.45
C PRO A 148 10.48 -4.90 -7.40
N ARG A 149 10.43 -6.03 -8.10
CA ARG A 149 11.47 -6.43 -9.08
C ARG A 149 11.00 -6.40 -10.53
N GLY A 150 9.74 -6.09 -10.77
CA GLY A 150 9.17 -5.97 -12.10
C GLY A 150 7.69 -5.64 -12.05
N ALA A 151 7.16 -5.08 -13.14
CA ALA A 151 5.77 -4.64 -13.23
C ALA A 151 4.74 -5.77 -13.03
N ALA A 152 5.10 -7.02 -13.32
CA ALA A 152 4.23 -8.19 -13.16
C ALA A 152 4.37 -8.89 -11.79
N MET A 153 5.34 -8.50 -10.96
CA MET A 153 5.52 -9.06 -9.62
C MET A 153 4.39 -8.55 -8.73
N PHE A 154 3.64 -9.46 -8.10
CA PHE A 154 2.56 -9.08 -7.20
C PHE A 154 2.85 -9.42 -5.74
N GLY A 155 3.71 -10.41 -5.47
CA GLY A 155 3.92 -10.86 -4.10
C GLY A 155 5.10 -11.80 -3.94
N SER A 156 5.16 -12.38 -2.75
CA SER A 156 6.22 -13.29 -2.33
C SER A 156 5.61 -14.55 -1.73
N LEU A 157 6.26 -15.69 -1.97
CA LEU A 157 6.04 -16.95 -1.26
C LEU A 157 7.29 -17.26 -0.45
N VAL A 158 7.16 -17.36 0.87
CA VAL A 158 8.22 -17.77 1.79
C VAL A 158 7.94 -19.20 2.23
N LEU A 159 8.88 -20.10 1.98
CA LEU A 159 8.88 -21.48 2.45
C LEU A 159 9.89 -21.61 3.59
N VAL A 160 9.42 -21.96 4.77
CA VAL A 160 10.21 -22.30 5.94
C VAL A 160 10.44 -23.80 5.94
N TYR A 161 11.71 -24.20 5.85
CA TYR A 161 12.13 -25.59 5.77
C TYR A 161 12.05 -26.26 7.14
N PRO A 162 11.76 -27.57 7.21
CA PRO A 162 11.69 -28.30 8.47
C PRO A 162 13.07 -28.40 9.09
N THR A 163 13.30 -27.55 10.09
CA THR A 163 14.46 -27.56 10.98
C THR A 163 13.96 -27.34 12.40
N THR A 164 14.56 -27.99 13.39
CA THR A 164 14.20 -27.78 14.79
C THR A 164 14.69 -26.40 15.24
N HIS A 165 13.77 -25.49 15.53
CA HIS A 165 14.05 -24.14 16.02
C HIS A 165 12.91 -23.62 16.90
N THR A 166 13.16 -22.55 17.66
CA THR A 166 12.14 -21.81 18.41
C THR A 166 12.23 -20.31 18.11
N GLY A 167 11.13 -19.58 18.29
CA GLY A 167 11.03 -18.18 17.86
C GLY A 167 10.98 -18.06 16.34
N GLY A 168 11.40 -16.92 15.79
CA GLY A 168 11.45 -16.75 14.32
C GLY A 168 10.09 -16.57 13.64
N ALA A 169 9.03 -16.26 14.39
CA ALA A 169 7.70 -16.06 13.82
C ALA A 169 7.68 -14.91 12.80
N LEU A 170 6.85 -15.05 11.78
CA LEU A 170 6.67 -14.05 10.72
C LEU A 170 5.44 -13.21 11.04
N VAL A 171 5.62 -11.91 11.22
CA VAL A 171 4.54 -10.97 11.54
C VAL A 171 4.22 -10.14 10.31
N PHE A 172 2.95 -9.95 10.02
CA PHE A 172 2.44 -9.18 8.89
C PHE A 172 1.58 -8.03 9.39
N ARG A 173 1.74 -6.86 8.78
CA ARG A 173 0.97 -5.65 9.08
C ARG A 173 0.41 -5.03 7.81
N HIS A 174 -0.89 -4.75 7.83
CA HIS A 174 -1.57 -4.10 6.70
C HIS A 174 -2.81 -3.36 7.21
N HIS A 175 -2.92 -2.06 6.93
CA HIS A 175 -4.07 -1.21 7.30
C HIS A 175 -4.57 -1.37 8.75
N GLY A 176 -3.65 -1.39 9.71
CA GLY A 176 -3.97 -1.48 11.13
C GLY A 176 -4.32 -2.89 11.62
N HIS A 177 -4.28 -3.90 10.74
CA HIS A 177 -4.34 -5.30 11.10
C HIS A 177 -2.93 -5.88 11.27
N GLU A 178 -2.79 -6.81 12.22
CA GLU A 178 -1.57 -7.57 12.46
C GLU A 178 -1.91 -9.08 12.48
N TRP A 179 -1.10 -9.88 11.77
CA TRP A 179 -1.19 -11.34 11.78
C TRP A 179 0.17 -11.94 12.12
N VAL A 180 0.16 -12.96 12.98
CA VAL A 180 1.38 -13.65 13.41
C VAL A 180 1.34 -15.09 12.92
N PHE A 181 2.33 -15.48 12.13
CA PHE A 181 2.55 -16.85 11.68
C PHE A 181 3.68 -17.49 12.49
N ASP A 182 3.32 -18.42 13.38
CA ASP A 182 4.30 -19.25 14.08
C ASP A 182 4.89 -20.30 13.12
N SER A 183 5.92 -19.88 12.38
CA SER A 183 6.57 -20.75 11.43
C SER A 183 7.30 -21.91 12.09
N ALA A 184 7.72 -21.80 13.36
CA ALA A 184 8.40 -22.88 14.06
C ALA A 184 7.46 -24.06 14.34
N ALA A 185 6.21 -23.77 14.68
CA ALA A 185 5.16 -24.79 14.79
C ALA A 185 4.76 -25.37 13.42
N ALA A 186 4.75 -24.54 12.38
CA ALA A 186 4.24 -24.92 11.06
C ALA A 186 5.11 -25.90 10.27
N VAL A 187 6.40 -26.05 10.62
CA VAL A 187 7.30 -26.96 9.89
C VAL A 187 7.18 -28.43 10.28
N HIS A 188 6.30 -28.75 11.23
CA HIS A 188 5.89 -30.12 11.54
C HIS A 188 4.37 -30.18 11.64
N GLN A 189 3.74 -31.09 10.91
CA GLN A 189 2.31 -31.34 11.00
C GLN A 189 2.08 -32.80 11.36
N ASP A 190 1.35 -33.06 12.44
CA ASP A 190 1.05 -34.40 12.95
C ASP A 190 2.31 -35.30 13.14
N GLY A 191 3.44 -34.66 13.49
CA GLY A 191 4.73 -35.33 13.70
C GLY A 191 5.53 -35.61 12.42
N ALA A 192 5.00 -35.27 11.24
CA ALA A 192 5.72 -35.35 9.97
C ALA A 192 6.32 -33.99 9.57
N PRO A 193 7.49 -33.97 8.90
CA PRO A 193 8.08 -32.72 8.40
C PRO A 193 7.21 -32.08 7.31
N ALA A 194 7.13 -30.77 7.36
CA ALA A 194 6.34 -29.95 6.44
C ALA A 194 7.09 -28.67 6.09
N PHE A 195 6.74 -28.04 4.96
CA PHE A 195 7.04 -26.62 4.79
C PHE A 195 6.05 -25.82 5.64
N GLY A 196 6.56 -24.92 6.47
CA GLY A 196 5.77 -23.73 6.83
C GLY A 196 5.74 -22.84 5.60
N TYR A 197 4.58 -22.38 5.14
CA TYR A 197 4.51 -21.46 4.00
C TYR A 197 3.80 -20.17 4.38
N ALA A 198 4.15 -19.08 3.72
CA ALA A 198 3.40 -17.83 3.75
C ALA A 198 3.48 -17.13 2.38
N ALA A 199 2.32 -16.78 1.83
CA ALA A 199 2.18 -16.02 0.59
C ALA A 199 1.41 -14.72 0.84
N PHE A 200 1.94 -13.61 0.33
CA PHE A 200 1.43 -12.26 0.58
C PHE A 200 1.80 -11.30 -0.54
N TYR A 201 1.05 -10.20 -0.66
CA TYR A 201 1.38 -9.13 -1.58
C TYR A 201 2.65 -8.39 -1.14
N SER A 202 3.48 -7.95 -2.11
CA SER A 202 4.81 -7.39 -1.84
C SER A 202 4.79 -6.08 -1.04
N ASP A 203 3.66 -5.38 -1.03
CA ASP A 203 3.44 -4.14 -0.29
C ASP A 203 2.95 -4.34 1.15
N VAL A 204 2.72 -5.59 1.57
CA VAL A 204 2.42 -5.94 2.96
C VAL A 204 3.69 -5.82 3.79
N GLU A 205 3.62 -5.01 4.85
CA GLU A 205 4.72 -4.85 5.79
C GLU A 205 4.89 -6.14 6.60
N HIS A 206 6.13 -6.59 6.77
CA HIS A 206 6.41 -7.81 7.50
C HIS A 206 7.75 -7.79 8.23
N GLU A 207 7.87 -8.60 9.28
CA GLU A 207 9.09 -8.79 10.06
C GLU A 207 9.26 -10.24 10.51
N VAL A 208 10.52 -10.64 10.72
CA VAL A 208 10.89 -11.91 11.34
C VAL A 208 11.33 -11.63 12.76
N LEU A 209 10.56 -12.13 13.73
CA LEU A 209 10.91 -12.04 15.15
C LEU A 209 12.19 -12.85 15.47
N PRO A 210 12.90 -12.54 16.57
CA PRO A 210 14.12 -13.25 16.92
C PRO A 210 13.95 -14.77 17.02
N VAL A 211 14.87 -15.51 16.40
CA VAL A 211 15.04 -16.95 16.64
C VAL A 211 15.68 -17.13 18.01
N THR A 212 15.05 -17.90 18.90
CA THR A 212 15.53 -18.11 20.27
C THR A 212 16.39 -19.36 20.42
N SER A 213 16.26 -20.34 19.52
CA SER A 213 17.17 -21.48 19.45
C SER A 213 17.12 -22.16 18.08
N GLY A 214 18.20 -22.84 17.72
CA GLY A 214 18.30 -23.59 16.46
C GLY A 214 18.50 -22.70 15.23
N TYR A 215 18.12 -23.22 14.07
CA TYR A 215 18.23 -22.53 12.78
C TYR A 215 16.89 -22.48 12.08
N ARG A 216 16.41 -21.29 11.74
CA ARG A 216 15.28 -21.09 10.83
C ARG A 216 15.83 -20.92 9.41
N VAL A 217 15.52 -21.87 8.52
CA VAL A 217 15.94 -21.86 7.12
C VAL A 217 14.74 -21.55 6.24
N THR A 218 14.88 -20.59 5.34
CA THR A 218 13.80 -20.20 4.43
C THR A 218 14.26 -20.08 2.99
N VAL A 219 13.38 -20.43 2.05
CA VAL A 219 13.52 -20.07 0.64
C VAL A 219 12.38 -19.13 0.25
N THR A 220 12.69 -18.08 -0.49
CA THR A 220 11.71 -17.13 -1.02
C THR A 220 11.59 -17.27 -2.52
N TYR A 221 10.35 -17.28 -3.01
CA TYR A 221 9.99 -17.11 -4.41
C TYR A 221 9.32 -15.76 -4.62
N ASN A 222 9.67 -15.08 -5.70
CA ASN A 222 8.89 -13.95 -6.21
C ASN A 222 7.69 -14.52 -7.00
N LEU A 223 6.51 -13.93 -6.80
CA LEU A 223 5.28 -14.32 -7.49
C LEU A 223 4.95 -13.31 -8.58
N TYR A 224 4.82 -13.80 -9.82
CA TYR A 224 4.46 -13.00 -10.98
C TYR A 224 3.17 -13.48 -11.60
N PHE A 225 2.42 -12.56 -12.21
CA PHE A 225 1.43 -12.94 -13.20
C PHE A 225 2.14 -13.32 -14.51
N ASP A 226 1.80 -14.48 -15.08
CA ASP A 226 2.48 -15.07 -16.24
C ASP A 226 1.78 -14.78 -17.58
N ASP A 227 0.85 -13.82 -17.59
CA ASP A 227 0.17 -13.32 -18.78
C ASP A 227 0.89 -12.09 -19.35
N ALA A 228 2.15 -12.31 -19.76
CA ALA A 228 2.72 -11.53 -20.83
C ALA A 228 2.17 -12.10 -22.16
N GLU A 229 1.12 -11.47 -22.69
CA GLU A 229 0.61 -11.52 -24.08
C GLU A 229 -0.79 -12.08 -24.38
N ASP A 230 -1.46 -12.88 -23.54
CA ASP A 230 -2.77 -13.45 -23.95
C ASP A 230 -3.99 -12.82 -23.26
N GLY A 231 -4.70 -11.98 -24.02
CA GLY A 231 -6.03 -11.44 -23.74
C GLY A 231 -7.15 -12.49 -23.81
N ALA A 232 -6.98 -13.63 -23.14
CA ALA A 232 -8.02 -14.66 -23.08
C ALA A 232 -9.13 -14.26 -22.08
N GLU A 233 -10.34 -14.04 -22.58
CA GLU A 233 -11.54 -13.92 -21.75
C GLU A 233 -11.82 -15.25 -21.03
N ALA A 234 -11.47 -15.33 -19.76
CA ALA A 234 -11.69 -16.53 -18.95
C ALA A 234 -13.11 -16.57 -18.33
N ALA A 235 -13.81 -17.69 -18.54
CA ALA A 235 -15.16 -17.99 -18.05
C ALA A 235 -15.37 -17.75 -16.54
N VAL A 236 -16.59 -17.37 -16.16
CA VAL A 236 -16.98 -16.85 -14.85
C VAL A 236 -17.04 -17.96 -13.77
N ALA A 237 -15.99 -18.06 -12.94
CA ALA A 237 -16.11 -18.70 -11.63
C ALA A 237 -16.96 -17.82 -10.69
N PRO A 238 -17.74 -18.39 -9.75
CA PRO A 238 -18.56 -17.63 -8.83
C PRO A 238 -17.70 -16.70 -7.95
N PRO A 239 -18.16 -15.48 -7.64
CA PRO A 239 -17.40 -14.55 -6.79
C PRO A 239 -17.26 -15.11 -5.36
N PRO A 240 -16.15 -14.82 -4.65
CA PRO A 240 -16.05 -15.10 -3.22
C PRO A 240 -17.13 -14.32 -2.43
N ALA A 241 -17.47 -14.82 -1.24
CA ALA A 241 -18.56 -14.28 -0.42
C ALA A 241 -18.38 -12.79 -0.07
N THR A 242 -17.14 -12.34 0.13
CA THR A 242 -16.78 -10.93 0.38
C THR A 242 -17.06 -10.03 -0.83
N ALA A 243 -16.75 -10.50 -2.04
CA ALA A 243 -17.07 -9.80 -3.28
C ALA A 243 -18.59 -9.66 -3.48
N THR A 244 -19.35 -10.65 -3.02
CA THR A 244 -20.82 -10.63 -3.07
C THR A 244 -21.40 -9.60 -2.10
N ALA A 245 -20.83 -9.47 -0.90
CA ALA A 245 -21.32 -8.53 0.12
C ALA A 245 -21.16 -7.06 -0.30
N PHE A 246 -19.97 -6.66 -0.76
CA PHE A 246 -19.73 -5.29 -1.24
C PHE A 246 -20.63 -4.96 -2.43
N ALA A 247 -20.69 -5.83 -3.44
CA ALA A 247 -21.50 -5.62 -4.64
C ALA A 247 -23.00 -5.48 -4.30
N THR A 248 -23.52 -6.34 -3.42
CA THR A 248 -24.93 -6.27 -2.98
C THR A 248 -25.21 -4.97 -2.23
N HIS A 249 -24.29 -4.54 -1.35
CA HIS A 249 -24.47 -3.31 -0.58
C HIS A 249 -24.38 -2.07 -1.48
N LEU A 250 -23.42 -2.03 -2.41
CA LEU A 250 -23.32 -0.97 -3.41
C LEU A 250 -24.60 -0.89 -4.24
N GLN A 251 -25.09 -2.01 -4.75
CA GLN A 251 -26.33 -2.02 -5.53
C GLN A 251 -27.53 -1.50 -4.71
N GLY A 252 -27.65 -1.92 -3.45
CA GLY A 252 -28.70 -1.42 -2.56
C GLY A 252 -28.65 0.10 -2.35
N LEU A 253 -27.46 0.69 -2.26
CA LEU A 253 -27.29 2.14 -2.19
C LEU A 253 -27.62 2.83 -3.52
N LEU A 254 -27.27 2.23 -4.66
CA LEU A 254 -27.60 2.78 -5.98
C LEU A 254 -29.11 2.78 -6.24
N ASP A 255 -29.83 1.78 -5.72
CA ASP A 255 -31.29 1.66 -5.81
C ASP A 255 -32.03 2.63 -4.87
N ASP A 256 -31.38 3.12 -3.82
CA ASP A 256 -31.96 4.09 -2.89
C ASP A 256 -31.92 5.51 -3.47
N PRO A 257 -33.07 6.16 -3.75
CA PRO A 257 -33.09 7.52 -4.29
C PRO A 257 -32.60 8.59 -3.30
N GLN A 258 -32.51 8.29 -2.00
CA GLN A 258 -31.97 9.22 -0.99
C GLN A 258 -30.44 9.27 -1.01
N PHE A 259 -29.78 8.22 -1.53
CA PHE A 259 -28.34 8.17 -1.64
C PHE A 259 -27.86 8.96 -2.86
N LEU A 260 -27.08 10.02 -2.65
CA LEU A 260 -26.56 10.90 -3.72
C LEU A 260 -27.64 11.25 -4.76
N PRO A 261 -28.72 11.99 -4.39
CA PRO A 261 -29.86 12.23 -5.28
C PRO A 261 -29.46 12.92 -6.59
N GLU A 262 -28.50 13.85 -6.54
CA GLU A 262 -27.94 14.56 -7.70
C GLU A 262 -26.74 13.83 -8.35
N GLY A 263 -26.41 12.63 -7.86
CA GLY A 263 -25.19 11.93 -8.20
C GLY A 263 -23.94 12.56 -7.58
N GLY A 264 -22.77 12.06 -7.95
CA GLY A 264 -21.50 12.47 -7.37
C GLY A 264 -20.37 11.52 -7.73
N TYR A 265 -19.25 11.62 -7.01
CA TYR A 265 -18.15 10.69 -7.14
C TYR A 265 -17.96 9.94 -5.83
N LEU A 266 -17.88 8.61 -5.89
CA LEU A 266 -17.43 7.81 -4.76
C LEU A 266 -15.92 7.64 -4.86
N GLY A 267 -15.19 8.07 -3.82
CA GLY A 267 -13.74 7.96 -3.74
C GLY A 267 -13.33 6.77 -2.88
N PHE A 268 -12.38 5.99 -3.38
CA PHE A 268 -11.77 4.90 -2.64
C PHE A 268 -10.25 5.12 -2.61
N GLY A 269 -9.70 5.46 -1.44
CA GLY A 269 -8.26 5.29 -1.22
C GLY A 269 -7.93 3.81 -1.34
N LEU A 270 -7.02 3.45 -2.24
CA LEU A 270 -6.66 2.06 -2.46
C LEU A 270 -5.96 1.48 -1.23
N ARG A 271 -6.28 0.22 -0.93
CA ARG A 271 -5.70 -0.52 0.20
C ARG A 271 -4.33 -1.07 -0.14
N HIS A 272 -4.02 -1.29 -1.41
CA HIS A 272 -2.68 -1.73 -1.78
C HIS A 272 -1.87 -0.62 -2.45
N SER A 273 -0.56 -0.76 -2.34
CA SER A 273 0.36 0.05 -3.12
C SER A 273 0.74 -0.64 -4.43
N TYR A 274 0.88 0.16 -5.48
CA TYR A 274 1.17 -0.33 -6.82
C TYR A 274 2.51 0.22 -7.30
N PRO A 275 3.39 -0.64 -7.86
CA PRO A 275 4.70 -0.22 -8.30
C PRO A 275 4.59 0.66 -9.55
N ILE A 276 5.27 1.81 -9.52
CA ILE A 276 5.44 2.71 -10.65
C ILE A 276 6.91 2.74 -11.00
N GLN A 277 7.21 2.52 -12.28
CA GLN A 277 8.58 2.49 -12.77
C GLN A 277 9.08 3.89 -13.13
N PHE A 278 10.28 4.22 -12.68
CA PHE A 278 10.98 5.47 -12.95
C PHE A 278 12.30 5.21 -13.68
N THR A 279 12.73 6.18 -14.49
CA THR A 279 14.07 6.26 -15.04
C THR A 279 15.03 6.88 -14.02
N GLU A 280 16.34 6.79 -14.27
CA GLU A 280 17.38 7.30 -13.37
C GLU A 280 17.24 8.81 -13.05
N ASP A 281 16.62 9.58 -13.94
CA ASP A 281 16.31 11.01 -13.76
C ASP A 281 14.99 11.26 -12.99
N MET A 282 14.40 10.23 -12.37
CA MET A 282 13.14 10.28 -11.63
C MET A 282 11.93 10.67 -12.51
N SER A 283 12.00 10.41 -13.80
CA SER A 283 10.84 10.50 -14.71
C SER A 283 10.08 9.18 -14.75
N PRO A 284 8.73 9.15 -14.70
CA PRO A 284 7.99 7.91 -14.80
C PRO A 284 8.10 7.35 -16.22
N MET A 285 8.45 6.07 -16.35
CA MET A 285 8.49 5.38 -17.65
C MET A 285 7.11 5.35 -18.33
N ARG A 286 6.06 5.25 -17.51
CA ARG A 286 4.67 5.37 -17.96
C ARG A 286 3.94 6.41 -17.10
N ARG A 287 3.54 7.51 -17.73
CA ARG A 287 2.81 8.59 -17.04
C ARG A 287 1.42 8.16 -16.57
N GLY A 288 0.63 7.50 -17.41
CA GLY A 288 -0.76 7.18 -17.09
C GLY A 288 -0.96 5.96 -16.21
N VAL A 289 -1.81 6.05 -15.19
CA VAL A 289 -2.03 4.96 -14.20
C VAL A 289 -3.17 3.99 -14.55
N GLN A 290 -3.98 4.25 -15.58
CA GLN A 290 -5.19 3.44 -15.85
C GLN A 290 -4.91 1.95 -16.13
N HIS A 291 -3.72 1.62 -16.60
CA HIS A 291 -3.30 0.24 -16.81
C HIS A 291 -3.25 -0.59 -15.52
N LEU A 292 -3.16 0.06 -14.36
CA LEU A 292 -3.17 -0.61 -13.07
C LEU A 292 -4.54 -1.18 -12.70
N LEU A 293 -5.62 -0.75 -13.38
CA LEU A 293 -6.97 -1.32 -13.22
C LEU A 293 -7.01 -2.84 -13.49
N ASP A 294 -6.06 -3.37 -14.28
CA ASP A 294 -6.01 -4.78 -14.62
C ASP A 294 -5.25 -5.63 -13.58
N VAL A 295 -4.55 -4.98 -12.64
CA VAL A 295 -3.70 -5.63 -11.63
C VAL A 295 -4.05 -5.21 -10.20
N LEU A 296 -5.23 -4.61 -9.97
CA LEU A 296 -5.69 -4.28 -8.62
C LEU A 296 -5.68 -5.52 -7.71
N LYS A 297 -5.28 -5.32 -6.46
CA LYS A 297 -5.05 -6.35 -5.44
C LYS A 297 -6.18 -6.36 -4.43
N GLY A 298 -6.50 -7.53 -3.89
CA GLY A 298 -7.43 -7.69 -2.76
C GLY A 298 -8.74 -6.89 -2.88
N ALA A 299 -9.02 -6.09 -1.86
CA ALA A 299 -10.24 -5.29 -1.77
C ALA A 299 -10.39 -4.25 -2.90
N ASP A 300 -9.30 -3.71 -3.42
CA ASP A 300 -9.32 -2.75 -4.54
C ASP A 300 -9.92 -3.38 -5.81
N ALA A 301 -9.57 -4.65 -6.07
CA ALA A 301 -10.11 -5.41 -7.18
C ALA A 301 -11.61 -5.72 -7.02
N ILE A 302 -12.06 -5.94 -5.78
CA ILE A 302 -13.47 -6.17 -5.45
C ILE A 302 -14.29 -4.92 -5.74
N VAL A 303 -13.83 -3.74 -5.29
CA VAL A 303 -14.51 -2.46 -5.54
C VAL A 303 -14.64 -2.21 -7.04
N LEU A 304 -13.54 -2.34 -7.80
CA LEU A 304 -13.56 -2.13 -9.25
C LEU A 304 -14.51 -3.09 -9.97
N ARG A 305 -14.57 -4.35 -9.55
CA ARG A 305 -15.49 -5.34 -10.12
C ARG A 305 -16.95 -4.94 -9.88
N ALA A 306 -17.31 -4.67 -8.64
CA ALA A 306 -18.67 -4.29 -8.28
C ALA A 306 -19.12 -3.02 -9.03
N ALA A 307 -18.22 -2.05 -9.17
CA ALA A 307 -18.48 -0.86 -9.97
C ALA A 307 -18.77 -1.19 -11.44
N ARG A 308 -17.95 -2.05 -12.07
CA ARG A 308 -18.16 -2.50 -13.46
C ARG A 308 -19.45 -3.29 -13.63
N GLU A 309 -19.80 -4.15 -12.67
CA GLU A 309 -21.05 -4.91 -12.67
C GLU A 309 -22.28 -4.00 -12.54
N ALA A 310 -22.18 -2.92 -11.75
CA ALA A 310 -23.19 -1.89 -11.63
C ALA A 310 -23.21 -0.88 -12.80
N GLY A 311 -22.33 -1.05 -13.80
CA GLY A 311 -22.23 -0.15 -14.96
C GLY A 311 -21.65 1.24 -14.64
N LEU A 312 -21.02 1.42 -13.48
CA LEU A 312 -20.43 2.69 -13.08
C LEU A 312 -19.08 2.92 -13.78
N PRO A 313 -18.85 4.09 -14.39
CA PRO A 313 -17.54 4.49 -14.85
C PRO A 313 -16.54 4.57 -13.69
N ALA A 314 -15.36 3.97 -13.87
CA ALA A 314 -14.33 3.86 -12.85
C ALA A 314 -12.98 4.33 -13.40
N GLN A 315 -12.24 5.13 -12.63
CA GLN A 315 -10.97 5.70 -13.05
C GLN A 315 -9.98 5.85 -11.89
N LEU A 316 -8.73 5.42 -12.12
CA LEU A 316 -7.64 5.61 -11.16
C LEU A 316 -7.10 7.03 -11.19
N HIS A 317 -6.80 7.56 -10.02
CA HIS A 317 -6.17 8.86 -9.84
C HIS A 317 -5.03 8.77 -8.83
N ILE A 318 -4.04 9.62 -9.00
CA ILE A 318 -3.06 9.98 -7.98
C ILE A 318 -3.52 11.26 -7.33
N ALA A 319 -3.37 11.34 -6.01
CA ALA A 319 -3.87 12.46 -5.23
C ALA A 319 -2.70 13.23 -4.62
N TYR A 320 -2.39 14.41 -5.17
CA TYR A 320 -1.35 15.29 -4.66
C TYR A 320 -1.93 16.33 -3.71
N ASP A 321 -1.37 16.45 -2.52
CA ASP A 321 -1.74 17.53 -1.60
C ASP A 321 -0.81 18.72 -1.84
N THR A 322 -1.41 19.90 -2.03
CA THR A 322 -0.70 21.12 -2.40
C THR A 322 -1.34 22.33 -1.70
N LYS A 323 -0.66 23.48 -1.75
CA LYS A 323 -1.11 24.71 -1.12
C LYS A 323 -1.42 25.75 -2.18
N ILE A 324 -2.55 26.45 -2.02
CA ILE A 324 -2.89 27.62 -2.84
C ILE A 324 -2.81 28.86 -1.98
N TYR A 325 -2.10 29.87 -2.48
CA TYR A 325 -2.13 31.22 -1.92
C TYR A 325 -3.39 31.93 -2.40
N VAL A 326 -4.28 32.26 -1.47
CA VAL A 326 -5.46 33.09 -1.73
C VAL A 326 -5.10 34.50 -1.28
N GLY A 327 -4.92 35.44 -2.22
CA GLY A 327 -4.54 36.81 -1.91
C GLY A 327 -5.45 37.46 -0.87
N GLY A 328 -4.84 38.16 0.10
CA GLY A 328 -5.52 38.88 1.19
C GLY A 328 -5.53 38.12 2.52
N TYR A 329 -4.48 38.31 3.35
CA TYR A 329 -4.36 38.01 4.80
C TYR A 329 -4.88 36.66 5.37
N ARG A 330 -5.35 35.72 4.56
CA ARG A 330 -5.77 34.37 4.96
C ARG A 330 -4.78 33.40 4.33
N GLY A 331 -3.83 32.91 5.13
CA GLY A 331 -2.68 32.12 4.70
C GLY A 331 -2.98 30.86 3.89
N ASP A 332 -1.92 30.09 3.61
CA ASP A 332 -1.95 28.91 2.74
C ASP A 332 -3.13 27.97 3.04
N ARG A 333 -3.87 27.60 1.98
CA ARG A 333 -4.90 26.57 2.08
C ARG A 333 -4.44 25.30 1.41
N GLU A 334 -4.57 24.19 2.13
CA GLU A 334 -4.34 22.86 1.59
C GLU A 334 -5.49 22.47 0.66
N ILE A 335 -5.13 21.91 -0.49
CA ILE A 335 -6.04 21.40 -1.50
C ILE A 335 -5.52 20.08 -2.04
N THR A 336 -6.43 19.17 -2.38
CA THR A 336 -6.09 17.91 -3.05
C THR A 336 -6.33 18.05 -4.55
N ALA A 337 -5.31 17.67 -5.32
CA ALA A 337 -5.32 17.63 -6.77
C ALA A 337 -5.31 16.16 -7.24
N LEU A 338 -6.33 15.77 -7.99
CA LEU A 338 -6.48 14.45 -8.57
C LEU A 338 -6.05 14.46 -10.04
N THR A 339 -5.10 13.62 -10.42
CA THR A 339 -4.71 13.45 -11.83
C THR A 339 -4.58 11.96 -12.17
N THR A 340 -4.74 11.64 -13.45
CA THR A 340 -4.52 10.28 -13.98
C THR A 340 -3.07 10.03 -14.38
N GLN A 341 -2.17 11.01 -14.14
CA GLN A 341 -0.79 10.98 -14.56
C GLN A 341 0.18 11.14 -13.38
N VAL A 342 1.23 10.32 -13.38
CA VAL A 342 2.35 10.41 -12.46
C VAL A 342 3.20 11.62 -12.82
N MET A 343 3.48 12.45 -11.83
CA MET A 343 4.46 13.52 -11.90
C MET A 343 5.88 12.96 -11.77
N GLY A 344 6.80 13.39 -12.63
CA GLY A 344 8.23 13.04 -12.54
C GLY A 344 9.11 14.26 -12.32
N GLY A 345 10.22 14.10 -11.61
CA GLY A 345 11.18 15.17 -11.29
C GLY A 345 10.94 15.89 -9.95
N ASP A 346 11.85 16.79 -9.60
CA ASP A 346 11.80 17.60 -8.38
C ASP A 346 11.01 18.90 -8.58
N TYR A 347 10.10 19.22 -7.65
CA TYR A 347 9.30 20.44 -7.68
C TYR A 347 9.24 21.11 -6.32
N THR A 348 9.14 22.44 -6.32
CA THR A 348 8.92 23.23 -5.10
C THR A 348 7.43 23.35 -4.80
N GLU A 349 7.05 23.26 -3.51
CA GLU A 349 5.65 23.28 -3.07
C GLU A 349 4.88 24.53 -3.55
N TYR A 350 5.57 25.65 -3.73
CA TYR A 350 4.98 26.98 -3.95
C TYR A 350 4.26 27.14 -5.31
N GLN A 351 4.49 26.27 -6.29
CA GLN A 351 3.81 26.28 -7.60
C GLN A 351 3.25 24.93 -8.04
N LEU A 352 3.24 23.95 -7.12
CA LEU A 352 2.86 22.58 -7.42
C LEU A 352 1.43 22.48 -7.99
N TRP A 353 0.47 23.22 -7.44
CA TRP A 353 -0.91 23.23 -7.94
C TRP A 353 -1.04 23.78 -9.38
N GLN A 354 -0.29 24.83 -9.73
CA GLN A 354 -0.31 25.39 -11.09
C GLN A 354 0.26 24.38 -12.09
N HIS A 355 1.36 23.74 -11.69
CA HIS A 355 2.01 22.71 -12.51
C HIS A 355 1.11 21.49 -12.71
N LEU A 356 0.49 20.98 -11.65
CA LEU A 356 -0.48 19.89 -11.68
C LEU A 356 -1.64 20.17 -12.64
N ARG A 357 -2.15 21.40 -12.62
CA ARG A 357 -3.22 21.82 -13.54
C ARG A 357 -2.74 21.88 -14.98
N ALA A 358 -1.66 22.61 -15.24
CA ALA A 358 -1.20 22.93 -16.58
C ALA A 358 -0.57 21.73 -17.30
N ALA A 359 0.27 20.94 -16.60
CA ALA A 359 1.04 19.86 -17.19
C ALA A 359 0.35 18.49 -17.07
N TYR A 360 -0.51 18.30 -16.06
CA TYR A 360 -1.09 16.99 -15.73
C TYR A 360 -2.62 16.98 -15.71
N GLY A 361 -3.28 18.09 -16.05
CA GLY A 361 -4.74 18.17 -16.11
C GLY A 361 -5.40 17.77 -14.79
N ALA A 362 -4.82 18.17 -13.65
CA ALA A 362 -5.37 17.79 -12.36
C ALA A 362 -6.71 18.47 -12.07
N ALA A 363 -7.67 17.70 -11.55
CA ALA A 363 -8.92 18.18 -11.00
C ALA A 363 -8.74 18.49 -9.50
N PHE A 364 -9.24 19.64 -9.04
CA PHE A 364 -9.03 20.10 -7.66
C PHE A 364 -10.28 19.87 -6.80
N LEU A 365 -10.08 19.30 -5.61
CA LEU A 365 -11.13 19.11 -4.61
C LEU A 365 -11.12 20.31 -3.65
N TRP A 366 -12.02 21.27 -3.86
CA TRP A 366 -12.07 22.49 -3.04
C TRP A 366 -12.81 22.28 -1.72
N PRO A 367 -12.39 22.95 -0.63
CA PRO A 367 -13.12 22.91 0.64
C PRO A 367 -14.55 23.43 0.51
N LYS A 368 -15.47 22.81 1.24
CA LYS A 368 -16.90 23.17 1.29
C LYS A 368 -17.07 24.66 1.67
N GLY A 369 -17.91 25.39 0.92
CA GLY A 369 -18.23 26.80 1.18
C GLY A 369 -17.35 27.85 0.48
N HIS A 370 -16.41 27.44 -0.37
CA HIS A 370 -15.56 28.39 -1.11
C HIS A 370 -16.29 29.00 -2.32
N LYS A 371 -16.93 30.17 -2.13
CA LYS A 371 -17.74 30.87 -3.14
C LYS A 371 -17.00 31.21 -4.45
N LYS A 372 -15.67 31.39 -4.42
CA LYS A 372 -14.85 31.85 -5.56
C LYS A 372 -14.56 30.75 -6.61
N TYR A 373 -14.71 29.49 -6.21
CA TYR A 373 -14.52 28.32 -7.07
C TYR A 373 -15.64 27.34 -6.69
N GLN A 374 -16.83 27.55 -7.26
CA GLN A 374 -17.97 26.65 -7.12
C GLN A 374 -17.56 25.26 -7.60
N ALA A 375 -16.97 24.44 -6.72
CA ALA A 375 -16.48 23.14 -7.11
C ALA A 375 -17.67 22.18 -7.15
N GLU A 376 -18.21 21.95 -8.35
CA GLU A 376 -19.17 20.90 -8.68
C GLU A 376 -18.59 19.46 -8.52
N ARG A 377 -17.53 19.30 -7.72
CA ARG A 377 -16.71 18.08 -7.67
C ARG A 377 -16.53 17.62 -6.24
N GLU A 378 -17.66 17.34 -5.58
CA GLU A 378 -17.64 16.64 -4.30
C GLU A 378 -17.28 15.17 -4.54
N VAL A 379 -16.24 14.70 -3.83
CA VAL A 379 -15.87 13.28 -3.78
C VAL A 379 -16.23 12.77 -2.39
N HIS A 380 -17.14 11.80 -2.36
CA HIS A 380 -17.58 11.11 -1.16
C HIS A 380 -16.66 9.92 -0.90
N TRP A 381 -15.70 10.10 0.00
CA TRP A 381 -14.72 9.06 0.33
C TRP A 381 -15.36 7.93 1.13
N VAL A 382 -15.45 6.75 0.52
CA VAL A 382 -15.88 5.50 1.16
C VAL A 382 -14.72 4.92 1.96
N THR A 383 -13.56 4.77 1.34
CA THR A 383 -12.29 4.50 2.04
C THR A 383 -11.46 5.78 2.05
N PRO A 384 -10.91 6.18 3.21
CA PRO A 384 -10.09 7.39 3.28
C PRO A 384 -8.83 7.20 2.44
N ARG A 385 -8.30 8.31 1.90
CA ARG A 385 -6.94 8.29 1.35
C ARG A 385 -5.95 8.02 2.49
N THR A 386 -5.01 7.13 2.28
CA THR A 386 -3.79 7.10 3.09
C THR A 386 -2.91 8.22 2.55
N GLY A 387 -2.72 9.30 3.32
CA GLY A 387 -1.81 10.40 2.98
C GLY A 387 -2.11 11.20 1.69
N GLY A 388 -1.34 12.26 1.48
CA GLY A 388 -1.16 12.86 0.16
C GLY A 388 0.00 12.14 -0.53
N SER A 389 -0.12 11.81 -1.81
CA SER A 389 0.96 11.19 -2.59
C SER A 389 2.14 12.16 -2.71
N GLN A 390 2.91 12.26 -1.64
CA GLN A 390 4.16 12.99 -1.62
C GLN A 390 5.17 12.05 -2.27
N PHE A 391 5.34 12.19 -3.58
CA PHE A 391 6.62 11.83 -4.22
C PHE A 391 7.69 12.84 -3.77
N THR A 392 7.79 13.11 -2.47
CA THR A 392 8.86 13.89 -1.88
C THR A 392 10.02 12.93 -1.72
N SER A 393 11.01 13.10 -2.61
CA SER A 393 12.41 12.71 -2.45
C SER A 393 12.65 11.50 -1.55
N VAL A 394 12.83 10.32 -2.15
CA VAL A 394 13.54 9.18 -1.54
C VAL A 394 13.21 9.04 -0.05
N MET A 395 11.93 8.91 0.28
CA MET A 395 11.59 8.55 1.66
C MET A 395 12.20 7.18 1.88
N LEU A 396 13.11 7.14 2.86
CA LEU A 396 13.90 6.01 3.34
C LEU A 396 13.05 4.74 3.48
N THR A 397 12.77 4.09 2.37
CA THR A 397 12.02 2.84 2.34
C THR A 397 13.03 1.76 2.63
N TYR A 398 12.85 1.12 3.78
CA TYR A 398 13.58 -0.08 4.11
C TYR A 398 12.97 -1.21 3.30
N GLY A 399 13.72 -1.65 2.30
CA GLY A 399 13.36 -2.70 1.37
C GLY A 399 14.15 -3.96 1.66
N ASN A 400 13.66 -5.06 1.11
CA ASN A 400 14.37 -6.33 1.15
C ASN A 400 15.74 -6.27 0.44
N ASP A 401 15.83 -5.46 -0.63
CA ASP A 401 17.02 -5.11 -1.42
C ASP A 401 16.96 -3.64 -1.86
N PRO A 402 18.08 -3.00 -2.23
CA PRO A 402 18.07 -1.65 -2.80
C PRO A 402 17.39 -1.58 -4.16
N SER A 403 16.66 -0.50 -4.44
CA SER A 403 16.14 -0.18 -5.78
C SER A 403 15.83 1.31 -5.92
N LEU A 404 16.11 1.86 -7.11
CA LEU A 404 15.71 3.20 -7.54
C LEU A 404 14.61 3.16 -8.62
N ASP A 405 14.35 2.00 -9.21
CA ASP A 405 13.59 1.92 -10.46
C ASP A 405 12.08 1.81 -10.22
N TYR A 406 11.65 1.36 -9.04
CA TYR A 406 10.25 1.16 -8.71
C TYR A 406 9.89 1.82 -7.38
N HIS A 407 8.87 2.68 -7.41
CA HIS A 407 8.30 3.29 -6.22
C HIS A 407 6.81 2.95 -6.09
N TYR A 408 6.39 2.71 -4.85
CA TYR A 408 5.00 2.50 -4.53
C TYR A 408 4.26 3.83 -4.54
N ALA A 409 3.20 3.93 -5.34
CA ALA A 409 2.30 5.08 -5.32
C ALA A 409 1.01 4.74 -4.58
N GLU A 410 0.52 5.71 -3.81
CA GLU A 410 -0.82 5.68 -3.24
C GLU A 410 -1.80 6.20 -4.29
N LEU A 411 -2.70 5.33 -4.72
CA LEU A 411 -3.71 5.64 -5.74
C LEU A 411 -5.08 5.72 -5.09
N CYS A 412 -6.01 6.35 -5.79
CA CYS A 412 -7.43 6.29 -5.47
C CYS A 412 -8.24 5.89 -6.69
N LEU A 413 -9.29 5.12 -6.46
CA LEU A 413 -10.28 4.77 -7.47
C LEU A 413 -11.50 5.67 -7.28
N LEU A 414 -11.89 6.37 -8.34
CA LEU A 414 -13.11 7.17 -8.36
C LEU A 414 -14.16 6.45 -9.19
N LEU A 415 -15.36 6.33 -8.64
CA LEU A 415 -16.55 5.85 -9.35
C LEU A 415 -17.48 7.03 -9.61
N ALA A 416 -17.89 7.22 -10.86
CA ALA A 416 -18.88 8.22 -11.23
C ALA A 416 -20.29 7.65 -11.04
N VAL A 417 -21.10 8.33 -10.21
CA VAL A 417 -22.49 7.93 -9.92
C VAL A 417 -23.42 9.04 -10.39
N GLY A 418 -24.31 8.75 -11.32
CA GLY A 418 -25.32 9.69 -11.79
C GLY A 418 -26.49 9.90 -10.81
N PRO A 419 -27.39 10.83 -11.14
CA PRO A 419 -28.52 11.16 -10.30
C PRO A 419 -29.45 9.96 -10.11
N ALA A 420 -30.31 10.04 -9.09
CA ALA A 420 -31.30 9.00 -8.85
C ALA A 420 -32.17 8.75 -10.10
N GLY A 421 -32.27 7.48 -10.51
CA GLY A 421 -32.94 7.08 -11.74
C GLY A 421 -32.05 6.99 -12.99
N ASP A 422 -30.83 7.55 -12.96
CA ASP A 422 -29.80 7.39 -14.01
C ASP A 422 -28.41 7.29 -13.39
N ARG A 423 -28.16 6.21 -12.63
CA ARG A 423 -26.91 6.02 -11.88
C ARG A 423 -25.68 5.86 -12.77
N THR A 424 -25.84 5.46 -14.03
CA THR A 424 -24.74 5.20 -14.96
C THR A 424 -24.44 6.38 -15.89
N GLY A 425 -25.29 7.40 -15.93
CA GLY A 425 -25.19 8.52 -16.88
C GLY A 425 -24.09 9.55 -16.57
N LYS A 426 -23.38 9.44 -15.44
CA LYS A 426 -22.31 10.39 -15.08
C LYS A 426 -20.97 9.94 -15.64
N GLU A 427 -20.31 10.84 -16.36
CA GLU A 427 -18.96 10.59 -16.87
C GLU A 427 -17.89 10.62 -15.78
N ASN A 428 -16.73 10.03 -16.08
CA ASN A 428 -15.54 10.13 -15.23
C ASN A 428 -15.15 11.58 -14.97
N LEU A 429 -14.43 11.81 -13.87
CA LEU A 429 -13.94 13.12 -13.50
C LEU A 429 -12.99 13.66 -14.59
N THR A 430 -13.45 14.60 -15.40
CA THR A 430 -12.66 15.28 -16.44
C THR A 430 -12.38 16.73 -16.05
N VAL A 431 -11.30 17.35 -16.54
CA VAL A 431 -11.08 18.80 -16.35
C VAL A 431 -12.17 19.58 -17.10
N ALA A 432 -12.83 20.54 -16.46
CA ALA A 432 -13.86 21.33 -17.13
C ALA A 432 -13.20 22.29 -18.13
N ARG A 433 -13.64 22.26 -19.39
CA ARG A 433 -13.35 23.33 -20.36
C ARG A 433 -14.11 24.58 -19.93
N GLY A 434 -13.41 25.51 -19.29
CA GLY A 434 -14.03 26.74 -18.74
C GLY A 434 -13.46 27.15 -17.39
N ASP A 435 -12.66 26.30 -16.75
CA ASP A 435 -11.80 26.69 -15.64
C ASP A 435 -10.64 27.55 -16.18
N GLU A 436 -10.92 28.69 -16.82
CA GLU A 436 -9.90 29.67 -17.15
C GLU A 436 -9.50 30.38 -15.86
N TYR A 437 -8.20 30.37 -15.54
CA TYR A 437 -7.67 31.27 -14.54
C TYR A 437 -7.82 32.69 -15.10
N HIS A 438 -8.89 33.37 -14.71
CA HIS A 438 -8.89 34.81 -14.83
C HIS A 438 -7.93 35.35 -13.77
N ASP A 439 -6.82 35.90 -14.24
CA ASP A 439 -5.90 36.71 -13.48
C ASP A 439 -6.65 37.97 -12.99
N TRP A 440 -7.35 37.85 -11.87
CA TRP A 440 -8.08 38.97 -11.28
C TRP A 440 -7.15 39.73 -10.34
N ASP A 441 -6.55 40.77 -10.90
CA ASP A 441 -6.00 41.95 -10.23
C ASP A 441 -6.85 42.35 -9.01
N ASP A 442 -6.21 42.81 -7.92
CA ASP A 442 -6.70 43.05 -6.55
C ASP A 442 -7.93 43.98 -6.39
N ARG A 443 -8.64 44.31 -7.48
CA ARG A 443 -9.68 45.34 -7.55
C ARG A 443 -11.09 44.86 -7.19
N ASP A 444 -11.38 43.56 -7.19
CA ASP A 444 -12.72 43.03 -6.89
C ASP A 444 -13.03 42.82 -5.39
N TYR A 445 -12.06 43.08 -4.51
CA TYR A 445 -12.24 42.98 -3.05
C TYR A 445 -13.15 44.05 -2.43
N ARG A 446 -13.79 44.90 -3.24
CA ARG A 446 -14.54 46.08 -2.76
C ARG A 446 -16.06 45.93 -2.71
N SER A 447 -16.62 44.73 -2.84
CA SER A 447 -18.08 44.59 -3.05
C SER A 447 -18.87 43.81 -2.00
N ASP A 448 -18.31 43.39 -0.87
CA ASP A 448 -19.10 42.76 0.20
C ASP A 448 -19.06 43.57 1.51
N PRO A 449 -20.09 44.39 1.83
CA PRO A 449 -20.16 45.18 3.06
C PRO A 449 -20.31 44.33 4.33
N ASP A 450 -20.71 43.07 4.22
CA ASP A 450 -21.04 42.21 5.36
C ASP A 450 -19.79 41.57 6.04
N ASP A 451 -18.60 41.73 5.46
CA ASP A 451 -17.32 41.30 6.06
C ASP A 451 -16.74 42.31 7.09
N TYR A 452 -17.42 43.45 7.33
CA TYR A 452 -16.96 44.54 8.22
C TYR A 452 -17.59 44.54 9.62
N ALA A 453 -18.04 43.40 10.15
CA ALA A 453 -18.46 43.30 11.55
C ALA A 453 -17.24 43.09 12.47
N TRP A 454 -16.72 44.18 13.06
CA TRP A 454 -15.71 44.14 14.12
C TRP A 454 -16.26 43.45 15.40
N PRO A 455 -15.53 42.53 16.03
CA PRO A 455 -15.87 42.08 17.39
C PRO A 455 -15.63 43.23 18.38
N ALA A 456 -16.61 43.52 19.23
CA ALA A 456 -16.46 44.49 20.31
C ALA A 456 -15.44 43.97 21.34
N GLU A 457 -14.43 44.78 21.65
CA GLU A 457 -13.41 44.50 22.66
C GLU A 457 -14.00 44.50 24.08
N ASP A 458 -13.93 43.35 24.76
CA ASP A 458 -14.15 43.26 26.21
C ASP A 458 -12.98 43.92 26.95
N LYS A 459 -13.20 45.14 27.47
CA LYS A 459 -12.31 45.76 28.45
C LYS A 459 -12.44 45.05 29.79
N LYS A 460 -11.44 44.26 30.18
CA LYS A 460 -11.18 43.94 31.59
C LYS A 460 -10.08 44.84 32.14
N GLU A 461 -10.48 45.68 33.09
CA GLU A 461 -9.61 46.50 33.92
C GLU A 461 -8.68 45.61 34.78
N GLU A 462 -7.36 45.72 34.61
CA GLU A 462 -6.40 45.29 35.61
C GLU A 462 -6.08 46.46 36.54
N LYS A 463 -6.46 46.29 37.82
CA LYS A 463 -6.11 47.22 38.90
C LYS A 463 -4.66 47.01 39.33
N ASN A 464 -3.92 48.11 39.31
CA ASN A 464 -2.64 48.29 39.99
C ASN A 464 -2.71 47.91 41.48
N GLY A 465 -1.77 47.08 41.92
CA GLY A 465 -1.43 46.87 43.33
C GLY A 465 0.09 46.90 43.49
N ALA A 466 0.65 48.07 43.76
CA ALA A 466 2.04 48.25 44.12
C ALA A 466 2.32 47.67 45.52
N LYS A 467 3.44 46.95 45.67
CA LYS A 467 4.20 46.89 46.92
C LYS A 467 5.69 46.73 46.61
N ASN A 468 6.45 47.72 47.06
CA ASN A 468 7.90 47.73 47.17
C ASN A 468 8.34 46.77 48.28
N ASP A 469 9.51 46.16 48.14
CA ASP A 469 10.65 46.33 49.09
C ASP A 469 11.76 45.29 48.79
N ASP A 470 12.94 45.83 48.48
CA ASP A 470 14.22 45.63 49.16
C ASP A 470 14.83 44.21 49.29
N GLY A 471 16.04 44.02 48.75
CA GLY A 471 16.88 42.87 49.09
C GLY A 471 18.13 42.67 48.23
N SER A 472 19.21 43.34 48.64
CA SER A 472 20.65 43.14 48.37
C SER A 472 21.18 41.81 47.82
N ASP A 473 22.24 41.96 47.01
CA ASP A 473 23.48 41.16 46.90
C ASP A 473 23.41 39.67 46.48
N SER A 474 23.95 39.37 45.29
CA SER A 474 25.32 38.82 45.10
C SER A 474 25.45 38.03 43.78
N ASP A 475 26.41 38.42 42.96
CA ASP A 475 27.12 37.60 41.94
C ASP A 475 27.90 36.47 42.70
N PRO A 476 28.51 35.40 42.11
CA PRO A 476 28.81 35.17 40.68
C PRO A 476 28.77 33.68 40.17
N PHE A 477 29.02 33.51 38.86
CA PHE A 477 29.63 32.36 38.15
C PHE A 477 29.44 30.92 38.69
N ALA A 478 28.75 30.07 37.91
CA ALA A 478 29.10 28.67 37.62
C ALA A 478 28.37 28.17 36.36
#